data_AF-A0A158R4A8-F1
#
_entry.id   AF-A0A158R4A8-F1
#
_cell.length_a   1.000
_cell.length_b   1.000
_cell.length_c   1.000
_cell.angle_alpha   90.00
_cell.angle_beta   90.00
_cell.angle_gamma   90.00
#
_symmetry.space_group_name_H-M   'P 1'
#
loop_
_entity.id
_entity.type
_entity.pdbx_description
1 polymer ?
#
loop_
_entity_poly.entity_id
_entity_poly.type
_entity_poly.pdbx_seq_one_letter_code
_entity_poly.pdbx_strand_id
1 'polypeptide(L)'
;MIRHSLISTAALGTALSVFKFNGVNIDSDENSSIKRRKRAVELVERFMQRNGVPGLSVGVSVNGETVWHTGFGYSDVEQLVKCTENTVMRIASISKSITATVVARLVESGKLDLDKPIQKYLSNYPVKRYKGIPVDITSRQLLCHTAGIRHYKEEQKPHEGHLCDKQPNEVTKKNGEFYSNKHYESVEAALQTFINDELVAKPGEEFNYTTNGYTLLSAVTESVTGQSFRTQLQSLLLELGMNHTRLDSNDDIIPNRTRYYFRDEHGVLKNSSEVDNSNKWAGGGIISTVDDLLVFGNVMLYRLFTASFRPYNACCRSNHQYSKPLIGAETLRTFWKGEITAKESKNYMYALGWYKKDDSNQIIYGGCDNAHRHFGYWMHTGGAVGASSVLLIKPNDQEHAGLCVAVLTNLENCKGLTTLALELGDIFYPH
;
A
#
# COMPACT_ATOMS: atom_id res chain seq x y z
N MET A 1 -26.40 73.80 -23.48
CA MET A 1 -27.65 73.30 -24.12
C MET A 1 -27.35 71.94 -24.72
N ILE A 2 -28.37 71.07 -24.82
CA ILE A 2 -28.36 69.63 -25.20
C ILE A 2 -28.33 68.75 -23.93
N ARG A 3 -29.46 68.57 -23.25
CA ARG A 3 -30.61 67.63 -23.47
C ARG A 3 -30.40 66.27 -22.80
N HIS A 4 -31.18 66.08 -21.72
CA HIS A 4 -31.45 64.83 -21.02
C HIS A 4 -32.07 63.77 -21.95
N SER A 5 -31.68 62.50 -21.76
CA SER A 5 -32.56 61.35 -22.00
C SER A 5 -32.32 60.27 -20.94
N LEU A 6 -33.36 60.00 -20.15
CA LEU A 6 -33.52 58.84 -19.29
C LEU A 6 -33.63 57.56 -20.14
N ILE A 7 -32.91 56.49 -19.79
CA ILE A 7 -33.28 55.12 -20.16
C ILE A 7 -33.04 54.17 -18.99
N SER A 8 -34.17 53.76 -18.41
CA SER A 8 -34.57 52.47 -17.80
C SER A 8 -33.50 51.44 -17.40
N THR A 9 -33.52 51.10 -16.10
CA THR A 9 -33.08 49.82 -15.53
C THR A 9 -33.95 48.68 -16.05
N ALA A 10 -33.35 47.67 -16.69
CA ALA A 10 -33.99 46.40 -17.01
C ALA A 10 -33.36 45.29 -16.15
N ALA A 11 -34.15 44.76 -15.23
CA ALA A 11 -33.86 43.53 -14.53
C ALA A 11 -34.04 42.35 -15.51
N LEU A 12 -32.95 41.67 -15.87
CA LEU A 12 -33.04 40.35 -16.49
C LEU A 12 -32.98 39.30 -15.38
N GLY A 13 -34.16 38.83 -14.98
CA GLY A 13 -34.31 37.51 -14.40
C GLY A 13 -34.18 36.47 -15.51
N THR A 14 -33.08 35.73 -15.53
CA THR A 14 -32.96 34.53 -16.36
C THR A 14 -33.59 33.36 -15.61
N ALA A 15 -34.78 32.98 -16.08
CA ALA A 15 -35.46 31.76 -15.68
C ALA A 15 -34.59 30.53 -16.01
N LEU A 16 -34.36 29.67 -15.02
CA LEU A 16 -33.88 28.30 -15.24
C LEU A 16 -34.94 27.56 -16.06
N SER A 17 -34.69 27.34 -17.35
CA SER A 17 -35.47 26.39 -18.14
C SER A 17 -35.05 24.97 -17.78
N VAL A 18 -35.90 24.27 -17.04
CA VAL A 18 -35.77 22.84 -16.74
C VAL A 18 -35.99 22.04 -18.03
N PHE A 19 -34.92 21.54 -18.64
CA PHE A 19 -35.03 20.50 -19.67
C PHE A 19 -35.18 19.14 -18.96
N LYS A 20 -36.42 18.65 -18.87
CA LYS A 20 -36.69 17.24 -18.54
C LYS A 20 -36.32 16.39 -19.76
N PHE A 21 -35.09 15.88 -19.79
CA PHE A 21 -34.76 14.68 -20.55
C PHE A 21 -34.93 13.46 -19.64
N ASN A 22 -35.58 12.43 -20.18
CA ASN A 22 -35.94 11.16 -19.56
C ASN A 22 -35.01 10.68 -18.42
N GLY A 23 -35.53 10.70 -17.19
CA GLY A 23 -35.34 9.61 -16.22
C GLY A 23 -34.06 9.54 -15.38
N VAL A 24 -33.22 10.56 -15.33
CA VAL A 24 -32.10 10.62 -14.36
C VAL A 24 -32.27 11.83 -13.46
N ASN A 25 -32.44 11.59 -12.16
CA ASN A 25 -32.69 12.59 -11.13
C ASN A 25 -31.35 13.16 -10.64
N ILE A 26 -30.72 14.03 -11.44
CA ILE A 26 -29.35 14.54 -11.23
C ILE A 26 -29.21 15.25 -9.86
N ASP A 27 -30.25 15.97 -9.41
CA ASP A 27 -30.25 16.66 -8.11
C ASP A 27 -30.22 15.73 -6.89
N SER A 28 -30.76 14.50 -6.98
CA SER A 28 -30.75 13.57 -5.83
C SER A 28 -29.42 12.86 -5.64
N ASP A 29 -28.72 12.56 -6.74
CA ASP A 29 -27.42 11.86 -6.69
C ASP A 29 -26.29 12.80 -6.27
N GLU A 30 -26.31 14.05 -6.71
CA GLU A 30 -25.34 15.07 -6.30
C GLU A 30 -25.47 15.38 -4.79
N ASN A 31 -26.70 15.56 -4.30
CA ASN A 31 -26.96 15.74 -2.87
C ASN A 31 -26.53 14.53 -2.02
N SER A 32 -26.70 13.31 -2.53
CA SER A 32 -26.23 12.08 -1.87
C SER A 32 -24.71 12.01 -1.80
N SER A 33 -24.01 12.35 -2.89
CA SER A 33 -22.55 12.42 -2.96
C SER A 33 -21.97 13.44 -1.98
N ILE A 34 -22.55 14.66 -1.93
CA ILE A 34 -22.16 15.71 -0.98
C ILE A 34 -22.32 15.23 0.46
N LYS A 35 -23.45 14.58 0.79
CA LYS A 35 -23.71 14.05 2.12
C LYS A 35 -22.70 12.96 2.54
N ARG A 36 -22.34 12.05 1.62
CA ARG A 36 -21.32 11.02 1.84
C ARG A 36 -19.96 11.65 2.12
N ARG A 37 -19.52 12.61 1.28
CA ARG A 37 -18.25 13.33 1.46
C ARG A 37 -18.18 14.06 2.79
N LYS A 38 -19.26 14.74 3.20
CA LYS A 38 -19.32 15.41 4.51
C LYS A 38 -19.14 14.41 5.66
N ARG A 39 -19.85 13.27 5.62
CA ARG A 39 -19.70 12.21 6.63
C ARG A 39 -18.28 11.64 6.67
N ALA A 40 -17.66 11.46 5.51
CA ALA A 40 -16.28 10.98 5.39
C ALA A 40 -15.27 11.97 5.99
N VAL A 41 -15.43 13.27 5.72
CA VAL A 41 -14.62 14.35 6.32
C VAL A 41 -14.72 14.31 7.85
N GLU A 42 -15.94 14.31 8.39
CA GLU A 42 -16.16 14.26 9.84
C GLU A 42 -15.55 13.00 10.49
N LEU A 43 -15.61 11.86 9.79
CA LEU A 43 -14.99 10.62 10.25
C LEU A 43 -13.46 10.74 10.30
N VAL A 44 -12.83 11.25 9.25
CA VAL A 44 -11.38 11.44 9.19
C VAL A 44 -10.91 12.45 10.24
N GLU A 45 -11.60 13.58 10.39
CA GLU A 45 -11.24 14.59 11.40
C GLU A 45 -11.31 14.02 12.82
N ARG A 46 -12.36 13.26 13.16
CA ARG A 46 -12.45 12.56 14.46
C ARG A 46 -11.31 11.56 14.64
N PHE A 47 -10.98 10.80 13.59
CA PHE A 47 -9.86 9.86 13.63
C PHE A 47 -8.53 10.58 13.88
N MET A 48 -8.27 11.68 13.18
CA MET A 48 -7.05 12.47 13.34
C MET A 48 -6.95 13.10 14.72
N GLN A 49 -8.04 13.66 15.25
CA GLN A 49 -8.09 14.22 16.60
C GLN A 49 -7.80 13.16 17.67
N ARG A 50 -8.43 11.98 17.56
CA ARG A 50 -8.26 10.88 18.51
C ARG A 50 -6.83 10.32 18.53
N ASN A 51 -6.18 10.24 17.36
CA ASN A 51 -4.85 9.66 17.22
C ASN A 51 -3.72 10.71 17.17
N GLY A 52 -4.07 12.00 17.22
CA GLY A 52 -3.12 13.10 17.08
C GLY A 52 -2.34 13.03 15.76
N VAL A 53 -3.02 12.80 14.64
CA VAL A 53 -2.38 12.67 13.33
C VAL A 53 -2.05 14.04 12.75
N PRO A 54 -0.78 14.34 12.39
CA PRO A 54 -0.42 15.63 11.81
C PRO A 54 -0.94 15.80 10.39
N GLY A 55 -0.65 14.82 9.52
CA GLY A 55 -1.05 14.79 8.12
C GLY A 55 -1.60 13.41 7.74
N LEU A 56 -2.69 13.43 6.99
CA LEU A 56 -3.36 12.22 6.50
C LEU A 56 -3.92 12.47 5.11
N SER A 57 -3.73 11.51 4.20
CA SER A 57 -4.29 11.53 2.85
C SER A 57 -5.16 10.30 2.64
N VAL A 58 -6.33 10.48 2.04
CA VAL A 58 -7.29 9.41 1.75
C VAL A 58 -7.62 9.38 0.26
N GLY A 59 -7.75 8.18 -0.30
CA GLY A 59 -8.37 7.93 -1.59
C GLY A 59 -9.39 6.78 -1.48
N VAL A 60 -10.53 6.91 -2.17
CA VAL A 60 -11.58 5.91 -2.30
C VAL A 60 -11.96 5.78 -3.77
N SER A 61 -11.88 4.55 -4.28
CA SER A 61 -12.34 4.15 -5.61
C SER A 61 -13.48 3.14 -5.50
N VAL A 62 -14.53 3.36 -6.29
CA VAL A 62 -15.69 2.47 -6.40
C VAL A 62 -15.85 2.11 -7.87
N ASN A 63 -15.96 0.82 -8.17
CA ASN A 63 -16.16 0.30 -9.53
C ASN A 63 -15.13 0.82 -10.54
N GLY A 64 -13.89 1.04 -10.07
CA GLY A 64 -12.77 1.52 -10.88
C GLY A 64 -12.62 3.05 -10.95
N GLU A 65 -13.59 3.80 -10.41
CA GLU A 65 -13.59 5.26 -10.45
C GLU A 65 -13.25 5.86 -9.08
N THR A 66 -12.31 6.80 -9.02
CA THR A 66 -12.01 7.56 -7.79
C THR A 66 -13.20 8.48 -7.46
N VAL A 67 -13.96 8.12 -6.42
CA VAL A 67 -15.15 8.87 -5.98
C VAL A 67 -14.82 9.94 -4.92
N TRP A 68 -13.71 9.76 -4.22
CA TRP A 68 -13.22 10.71 -3.22
C TRP A 68 -11.72 10.58 -2.99
N HIS A 69 -11.01 11.70 -2.91
CA HIS A 69 -9.61 11.78 -2.53
C HIS A 69 -9.34 13.15 -1.90
N THR A 70 -8.67 13.21 -0.76
CA THR A 70 -8.47 14.46 0.01
C THR A 70 -7.33 14.30 1.01
N GLY A 71 -6.51 15.34 1.15
CA GLY A 71 -5.55 15.47 2.25
C GLY A 71 -6.06 16.33 3.40
N PHE A 72 -5.58 16.02 4.60
CA PHE A 72 -5.99 16.63 5.85
C PHE A 72 -4.78 16.97 6.72
N GLY A 73 -4.85 18.11 7.42
CA GLY A 73 -3.78 18.56 8.29
C GLY A 73 -2.54 19.04 7.53
N TYR A 74 -1.37 18.62 7.97
CA TYR A 74 -0.08 19.16 7.54
C TYR A 74 0.89 18.08 7.08
N SER A 75 1.45 18.28 5.88
CA SER A 75 2.59 17.55 5.34
C SER A 75 3.91 17.96 6.04
N ASP A 76 3.98 19.22 6.44
CA ASP A 76 5.04 19.78 7.27
C ASP A 76 4.41 20.68 8.33
N VAL A 77 4.51 20.28 9.60
CA VAL A 77 3.96 20.98 10.75
C VAL A 77 4.76 22.25 11.04
N GLU A 78 6.08 22.20 10.94
CA GLU A 78 6.97 23.32 11.22
C GLU A 78 6.79 24.47 10.23
N GLN A 79 6.54 24.13 8.96
CA GLN A 79 6.37 25.10 7.87
C GLN A 79 4.90 25.34 7.50
N LEU A 80 3.96 24.70 8.21
CA LEU A 80 2.52 24.78 7.96
C LEU A 80 2.11 24.40 6.53
N VAL A 81 2.86 23.50 5.88
CA VAL A 81 2.54 23.00 4.54
C VAL A 81 1.37 22.03 4.65
N LYS A 82 0.29 22.28 3.92
CA LYS A 82 -0.91 21.44 3.95
C LYS A 82 -0.65 20.06 3.36
N CYS A 83 -1.21 19.05 4.00
CA CYS A 83 -1.30 17.72 3.41
C CYS A 83 -2.42 17.71 2.36
N THR A 84 -2.15 17.11 1.22
CA THR A 84 -3.06 16.98 0.06
C THR A 84 -3.07 15.53 -0.44
N GLU A 85 -3.96 15.21 -1.38
CA GLU A 85 -3.96 13.97 -2.15
C GLU A 85 -2.64 13.72 -2.89
N ASN A 86 -1.94 14.80 -3.27
CA ASN A 86 -0.65 14.78 -3.96
C ASN A 86 0.56 14.63 -3.02
N THR A 87 0.34 14.57 -1.70
CA THR A 87 1.42 14.41 -0.73
C THR A 87 2.03 13.01 -0.82
N VAL A 88 3.34 12.96 -1.10
CA VAL A 88 4.09 11.71 -1.23
C VAL A 88 4.53 11.24 0.16
N MET A 89 4.11 10.04 0.54
CA MET A 89 4.37 9.43 1.83
C MET A 89 4.95 8.01 1.69
N ARG A 90 5.71 7.57 2.69
CA ARG A 90 6.07 6.16 2.86
C ARG A 90 4.80 5.29 2.94
N ILE A 91 4.67 4.37 1.99
CA ILE A 91 3.59 3.37 1.99
C ILE A 91 3.96 2.12 2.79
N ALA A 92 5.20 2.07 3.28
CA ALA A 92 5.71 1.02 4.15
C ALA A 92 5.42 -0.36 3.54
N SER A 93 4.84 -1.28 4.31
CA SER A 93 4.70 -2.67 3.87
C SER A 93 3.70 -2.93 2.74
N ILE A 94 2.94 -1.92 2.27
CA ILE A 94 2.24 -2.01 0.97
C ILE A 94 3.24 -2.28 -0.17
N SER A 95 4.52 -1.90 0.01
CA SER A 95 5.63 -2.24 -0.91
C SER A 95 5.72 -3.75 -1.20
N LYS A 96 5.34 -4.61 -0.26
CA LYS A 96 5.32 -6.07 -0.44
C LYS A 96 4.33 -6.50 -1.50
N SER A 97 3.15 -5.88 -1.53
CA SER A 97 2.10 -6.17 -2.51
C SER A 97 2.52 -5.77 -3.93
N ILE A 98 3.22 -4.63 -4.06
CA ILE A 98 3.78 -4.18 -5.34
C ILE A 98 4.94 -5.11 -5.77
N THR A 99 5.80 -5.52 -4.84
CA THR A 99 6.89 -6.48 -5.13
C THR A 99 6.32 -7.86 -5.52
N ALA A 100 5.26 -8.32 -4.85
CA ALA A 100 4.56 -9.55 -5.21
C ALA A 100 4.02 -9.50 -6.65
N THR A 101 3.61 -8.31 -7.13
CA THR A 101 3.19 -8.09 -8.52
C THR A 101 4.35 -8.28 -9.50
N VAL A 102 5.56 -7.81 -9.16
CA VAL A 102 6.77 -8.08 -9.96
C VAL A 102 7.02 -9.59 -10.07
N VAL A 103 6.94 -10.31 -8.95
CA VAL A 103 7.13 -11.78 -8.94
C VAL A 103 6.02 -12.49 -9.72
N ALA A 104 4.77 -12.06 -9.59
CA ALA A 104 3.63 -12.62 -10.34
C ALA A 104 3.85 -12.57 -11.86
N ARG A 105 4.42 -11.48 -12.38
CA ARG A 105 4.76 -11.37 -13.82
C ARG A 105 5.86 -12.35 -14.24
N LEU A 106 6.83 -12.63 -13.37
CA LEU A 106 7.85 -13.64 -13.62
C LEU A 106 7.27 -15.06 -13.60
N VAL A 107 6.29 -15.31 -12.73
CA VAL A 107 5.54 -16.57 -12.69
C VAL A 107 4.72 -16.76 -13.95
N GLU A 108 3.94 -15.75 -14.34
CA GLU A 108 3.09 -15.81 -15.53
C GLU A 108 3.90 -15.97 -16.83
N SER A 109 5.08 -15.36 -16.91
CA SER A 109 6.00 -15.53 -18.06
C SER A 109 6.81 -16.84 -18.01
N GLY A 110 6.61 -17.69 -17.00
CA GLY A 110 7.31 -18.96 -16.83
C GLY A 110 8.79 -18.84 -16.43
N LYS A 111 9.25 -17.63 -16.08
CA LYS A 111 10.65 -17.37 -15.69
C LYS A 111 10.93 -17.77 -14.24
N LEU A 112 9.92 -17.71 -13.38
CA LEU A 112 10.02 -18.08 -11.97
C LEU A 112 8.94 -19.11 -11.61
N ASP A 113 9.35 -20.17 -10.94
CA ASP A 113 8.47 -21.20 -10.37
C ASP A 113 8.46 -20.99 -8.86
N LEU A 114 7.27 -20.77 -8.31
CA LEU A 114 7.07 -20.44 -6.90
C LEU A 114 7.57 -21.52 -5.93
N ASP A 115 7.60 -22.76 -6.40
CA ASP A 115 7.82 -23.95 -5.57
C ASP A 115 9.20 -24.59 -5.79
N LYS A 116 10.04 -23.99 -6.65
CA LYS A 116 11.45 -24.39 -6.76
C LYS A 116 12.30 -23.73 -5.68
N PRO A 117 13.38 -24.41 -5.22
CA PRO A 117 14.36 -23.80 -4.34
C PRO A 117 14.93 -22.54 -4.96
N ILE A 118 15.09 -21.47 -4.16
CA ILE A 118 15.61 -20.19 -4.65
C ILE A 118 17.02 -20.32 -5.24
N GLN A 119 17.81 -21.31 -4.82
CA GLN A 119 19.14 -21.61 -5.35
C GLN A 119 19.13 -22.02 -6.84
N LYS A 120 17.97 -22.43 -7.38
CA LYS A 120 17.79 -22.61 -8.83
C LYS A 120 18.02 -21.29 -9.59
N TYR A 121 17.68 -20.17 -8.95
CA TYR A 121 17.76 -18.84 -9.51
C TYR A 121 18.99 -18.11 -8.99
N LEU A 122 19.15 -18.06 -7.67
CA LEU A 122 20.23 -17.38 -6.95
C LEU A 122 21.26 -18.41 -6.44
N SER A 123 22.11 -18.92 -7.34
CA SER A 123 23.02 -20.04 -7.09
C SER A 123 24.08 -19.78 -6.00
N ASN A 124 24.41 -18.52 -5.75
CA ASN A 124 25.34 -18.10 -4.71
C ASN A 124 24.69 -17.95 -3.32
N TYR A 125 23.35 -18.13 -3.20
CA TYR A 125 22.70 -18.11 -1.90
C TYR A 125 23.07 -19.37 -1.09
N PRO A 126 23.50 -19.23 0.18
CA PRO A 126 23.97 -20.38 0.96
C PRO A 126 22.86 -21.40 1.19
N VAL A 127 23.24 -22.68 1.23
CA VAL A 127 22.34 -23.74 1.68
C VAL A 127 22.01 -23.51 3.15
N LYS A 128 20.74 -23.24 3.43
CA LYS A 128 20.25 -23.05 4.79
C LYS A 128 20.08 -24.38 5.49
N ARG A 129 20.25 -24.36 6.82
CA ARG A 129 20.02 -25.51 7.69
C ARG A 129 19.04 -25.11 8.78
N TYR A 130 18.15 -26.03 9.14
CA TYR A 130 17.32 -25.92 10.33
C TYR A 130 17.59 -27.13 11.22
N LYS A 131 18.03 -26.88 12.46
CA LYS A 131 18.47 -27.94 13.39
C LYS A 131 19.51 -28.90 12.77
N GLY A 132 20.47 -28.33 12.04
CA GLY A 132 21.56 -29.07 11.39
C GLY A 132 21.21 -29.73 10.04
N ILE A 133 19.91 -29.81 9.68
CA ILE A 133 19.45 -30.47 8.45
C ILE A 133 19.32 -29.44 7.32
N PRO A 134 19.88 -29.70 6.11
CA PRO A 134 19.66 -28.84 4.95
C PRO A 134 18.18 -28.68 4.62
N VAL A 135 17.76 -27.45 4.34
CA VAL A 135 16.38 -27.13 3.96
C VAL A 135 16.36 -26.18 2.77
N ASP A 136 15.37 -26.37 1.91
CA ASP A 136 15.13 -25.47 0.79
C ASP A 136 14.20 -24.33 1.21
N ILE A 137 14.46 -23.17 0.62
CA ILE A 137 13.58 -22.00 0.69
C ILE A 137 13.02 -21.77 -0.71
N THR A 138 11.73 -21.50 -0.83
CA THR A 138 11.08 -21.19 -2.11
C THR A 138 10.58 -19.74 -2.16
N SER A 139 10.31 -19.23 -3.37
CA SER A 139 9.71 -17.91 -3.54
C SER A 139 8.30 -17.83 -2.95
N ARG A 140 7.52 -18.93 -2.98
CA ARG A 140 6.21 -19.00 -2.28
C ARG A 140 6.37 -18.73 -0.79
N GLN A 141 7.33 -19.40 -0.15
CA GLN A 141 7.59 -19.26 1.28
C GLN A 141 8.07 -17.86 1.66
N LEU A 142 8.85 -17.20 0.79
CA LEU A 142 9.23 -15.80 1.00
C LEU A 142 8.02 -14.86 0.88
N LEU A 143 7.18 -15.05 -0.13
CA LEU A 143 5.97 -14.26 -0.37
C LEU A 143 4.90 -14.41 0.72
N CYS A 144 4.83 -15.57 1.40
CA CYS A 144 3.87 -15.80 2.48
C CYS A 144 4.48 -15.83 3.89
N HIS A 145 5.72 -15.37 4.05
CA HIS A 145 6.42 -15.29 5.34
C HIS A 145 6.60 -16.62 6.07
N THR A 146 6.76 -17.72 5.33
CA THR A 146 7.01 -19.05 5.90
C THR A 146 8.42 -19.55 5.64
N ALA A 147 9.31 -18.73 5.07
CA ALA A 147 10.70 -19.13 4.77
C ALA A 147 11.62 -19.26 6.00
N GLY A 148 11.18 -18.84 7.19
CA GLY A 148 12.02 -18.85 8.39
C GLY A 148 13.14 -17.80 8.40
N ILE A 149 13.10 -16.80 7.51
CA ILE A 149 14.04 -15.67 7.52
C ILE A 149 13.66 -14.70 8.64
N ARG A 150 14.62 -14.33 9.50
CA ARG A 150 14.37 -13.41 10.62
C ARG A 150 13.88 -12.02 10.16
N HIS A 151 13.22 -11.31 11.07
CA HIS A 151 12.93 -9.89 10.91
C HIS A 151 14.13 -9.01 11.32
N TYR A 152 13.90 -7.70 11.46
CA TYR A 152 14.91 -6.75 11.93
C TYR A 152 15.46 -7.14 13.30
N LYS A 153 16.77 -6.99 13.48
CA LYS A 153 17.38 -7.01 14.82
C LYS A 153 17.05 -5.68 15.51
N GLU A 154 16.40 -5.77 16.67
CA GLU A 154 16.42 -4.69 17.66
C GLU A 154 17.83 -4.63 18.25
N GLU A 155 18.38 -3.44 18.47
CA GLU A 155 19.66 -3.36 19.16
C GLU A 155 19.43 -3.74 20.64
N GLN A 156 20.12 -4.79 21.11
CA GLN A 156 20.17 -5.08 22.53
C GLN A 156 20.96 -3.95 23.19
N LYS A 157 20.37 -3.26 24.17
CA LYS A 157 21.14 -2.38 25.06
C LYS A 157 22.34 -3.19 25.57
N PRO A 158 23.59 -2.71 25.44
CA PRO A 158 24.69 -3.39 26.09
C PRO A 158 24.33 -3.51 27.58
N HIS A 159 24.31 -4.73 28.10
CA HIS A 159 24.23 -4.93 29.54
C HIS A 159 25.40 -4.17 30.16
N GLU A 160 25.11 -3.05 30.83
CA GLU A 160 26.08 -2.26 31.57
C GLU A 160 26.67 -3.12 32.69
N GLY A 161 27.84 -3.69 32.42
CA GLY A 161 28.83 -3.86 33.46
C GLY A 161 29.30 -2.47 33.89
N HIS A 162 28.88 -2.04 35.09
CA HIS A 162 29.50 -1.05 35.96
C HIS A 162 30.25 0.11 35.27
N LEU A 163 29.73 1.33 35.40
CA LEU A 163 30.25 2.36 36.30
C LEU A 163 29.44 3.65 36.16
N CYS A 164 29.24 4.28 37.31
CA CYS A 164 28.68 5.60 37.55
C CYS A 164 29.08 6.68 36.52
N ASP A 165 28.18 7.65 36.36
CA ASP A 165 28.31 8.91 35.61
C ASP A 165 27.98 8.91 34.11
N LYS A 166 26.68 8.81 33.77
CA LYS A 166 26.13 9.55 32.62
C LYS A 166 24.78 10.19 32.96
N GLN A 167 24.68 11.48 32.66
CA GLN A 167 23.50 12.32 32.88
C GLN A 167 22.28 11.83 32.06
N PRO A 168 21.05 12.01 32.57
CA PRO A 168 19.84 11.49 31.93
C PRO A 168 19.34 12.45 30.83
N ASN A 169 20.06 12.59 29.72
CA ASN A 169 19.67 13.50 28.62
C ASN A 169 19.87 12.94 27.20
N GLU A 170 20.04 11.63 27.02
CA GLU A 170 19.96 11.05 25.67
C GLU A 170 18.52 10.56 25.40
N VAL A 171 17.80 11.37 24.61
CA VAL A 171 16.63 10.94 23.83
C VAL A 171 16.92 9.53 23.33
N THR A 172 16.10 8.56 23.71
CA THR A 172 16.25 7.14 23.35
C THR A 172 16.41 7.03 21.83
N LYS A 173 17.66 7.02 21.34
CA LYS A 173 17.94 6.76 19.94
C LYS A 173 17.46 5.35 19.71
N LYS A 174 16.41 5.24 18.90
CA LYS A 174 15.91 3.94 18.49
C LYS A 174 16.98 3.35 17.59
N ASN A 175 17.85 2.54 18.17
CA ASN A 175 18.94 1.90 17.45
C ASN A 175 18.47 0.49 17.01
N GLY A 176 18.72 0.14 15.76
CA GLY A 176 18.32 -1.14 15.18
C GLY A 176 18.12 -1.05 13.67
N GLU A 177 18.03 -2.19 13.01
CA GLU A 177 17.96 -2.25 11.53
C GLU A 177 16.74 -1.50 10.96
N PHE A 178 15.65 -1.38 11.74
CA PHE A 178 14.47 -0.61 11.35
C PHE A 178 14.74 0.90 11.23
N TYR A 179 15.61 1.45 12.09
CA TYR A 179 15.97 2.87 12.14
C TYR A 179 17.33 3.17 11.49
N SER A 180 17.90 2.22 10.75
CA SER A 180 19.20 2.41 10.09
C SER A 180 19.16 3.55 9.07
N ASN A 181 20.19 4.39 9.08
CA ASN A 181 20.46 5.39 8.05
C ASN A 181 21.67 5.00 7.17
N LYS A 182 21.99 3.69 7.12
CA LYS A 182 23.07 3.19 6.28
C LYS A 182 22.56 2.96 4.85
N HIS A 183 23.25 3.57 3.88
CA HIS A 183 23.00 3.33 2.46
C HIS A 183 23.60 1.98 2.01
N TYR A 184 22.88 1.32 1.09
CA TYR A 184 23.30 0.09 0.44
C TYR A 184 23.18 0.25 -1.08
N GLU A 185 24.32 0.18 -1.76
CA GLU A 185 24.42 0.39 -3.23
C GLU A 185 23.67 -0.67 -4.05
N SER A 186 23.41 -1.86 -3.48
CA SER A 186 22.78 -2.97 -4.18
C SER A 186 21.96 -3.86 -3.24
N VAL A 187 21.04 -4.63 -3.82
CA VAL A 187 20.31 -5.67 -3.09
C VAL A 187 21.29 -6.69 -2.50
N GLU A 188 22.34 -7.05 -3.22
CA GLU A 188 23.39 -7.95 -2.71
C GLU A 188 24.06 -7.40 -1.45
N ALA A 189 24.43 -6.11 -1.44
CA ALA A 189 25.00 -5.47 -0.24
C ALA A 189 24.02 -5.50 0.94
N ALA A 190 22.73 -5.29 0.67
CA ALA A 190 21.69 -5.40 1.68
C ALA A 190 21.53 -6.83 2.22
N LEU A 191 21.61 -7.85 1.35
CA LEU A 191 21.53 -9.26 1.76
C LEU A 191 22.64 -9.65 2.74
N GLN A 192 23.85 -9.08 2.60
CA GLN A 192 24.97 -9.41 3.50
C GLN A 192 24.64 -9.17 4.98
N THR A 193 23.65 -8.34 5.29
CA THR A 193 23.22 -8.09 6.68
C THR A 193 22.56 -9.28 7.36
N PHE A 194 22.00 -10.22 6.60
CA PHE A 194 21.30 -11.39 7.15
C PHE A 194 21.54 -12.71 6.41
N ILE A 195 22.32 -12.72 5.32
CA ILE A 195 22.52 -13.91 4.47
C ILE A 195 23.04 -15.12 5.24
N ASN A 196 23.82 -14.92 6.31
CA ASN A 196 24.40 -15.98 7.13
C ASN A 196 23.64 -16.25 8.44
N ASP A 197 22.58 -15.51 8.73
CA ASP A 197 21.81 -15.73 9.95
C ASP A 197 21.03 -17.06 9.89
N GLU A 198 20.85 -17.68 11.06
CA GLU A 198 20.08 -18.92 11.22
C GLU A 198 18.59 -18.71 10.91
N LEU A 199 17.92 -19.78 10.50
CA LEU A 199 16.48 -19.76 10.30
C LEU A 199 15.76 -19.78 11.65
N VAL A 200 14.82 -18.86 11.83
CA VAL A 200 14.02 -18.74 13.07
C VAL A 200 12.87 -19.75 13.13
N ALA A 201 12.52 -20.36 12.00
CA ALA A 201 11.54 -21.42 11.87
C ALA A 201 11.90 -22.33 10.70
N LYS A 202 11.33 -23.55 10.67
CA LYS A 202 11.51 -24.44 9.51
C LYS A 202 10.71 -23.90 8.31
N PRO A 203 11.31 -23.83 7.11
CA PRO A 203 10.60 -23.35 5.93
C PRO A 203 9.29 -24.10 5.66
N GLY A 204 8.20 -23.36 5.48
CA GLY A 204 6.86 -23.87 5.20
C GLY A 204 6.01 -24.23 6.44
N GLU A 205 6.57 -24.24 7.66
CA GLU A 205 5.82 -24.69 8.85
C GLU A 205 5.15 -23.56 9.64
N GLU A 206 5.80 -22.40 9.77
CA GLU A 206 5.31 -21.30 10.61
C GLU A 206 5.34 -19.95 9.90
N PHE A 207 4.34 -19.13 10.18
CA PHE A 207 4.30 -17.73 9.75
C PHE A 207 5.23 -16.87 10.63
N ASN A 208 6.19 -16.20 10.00
CA ASN A 208 7.10 -15.24 10.61
C ASN A 208 7.26 -14.02 9.69
N TYR A 209 6.48 -12.97 9.97
CA TYR A 209 6.48 -11.76 9.14
C TYR A 209 7.87 -11.14 9.04
N THR A 210 8.37 -10.99 7.81
CA THR A 210 9.70 -10.45 7.59
C THR A 210 9.82 -9.55 6.37
N THR A 211 10.48 -8.41 6.53
CA THR A 211 10.93 -7.57 5.41
C THR A 211 12.20 -8.13 4.76
N ASN A 212 13.10 -8.75 5.51
CA ASN A 212 14.32 -9.35 4.95
C ASN A 212 14.00 -10.48 3.96
N GLY A 213 12.90 -11.22 4.17
CA GLY A 213 12.40 -12.17 3.19
C GLY A 213 12.08 -11.53 1.82
N TYR A 214 11.56 -10.30 1.82
CA TYR A 214 11.30 -9.54 0.59
C TYR A 214 12.58 -8.96 -0.03
N THR A 215 13.57 -8.59 0.78
CA THR A 215 14.91 -8.23 0.28
C THR A 215 15.56 -9.42 -0.44
N LEU A 216 15.45 -10.64 0.13
CA LEU A 216 15.87 -11.86 -0.55
C LEU A 216 15.08 -12.12 -1.82
N LEU A 217 13.76 -11.90 -1.79
CA LEU A 217 12.92 -12.03 -2.97
C LEU A 217 13.35 -11.07 -4.09
N SER A 218 13.74 -9.84 -3.78
CA SER A 218 14.29 -8.92 -4.81
C SER A 218 15.58 -9.43 -5.44
N ALA A 219 16.47 -10.08 -4.67
CA ALA A 219 17.69 -10.67 -5.23
C ALA A 219 17.37 -11.83 -6.18
N VAL A 220 16.36 -12.65 -5.84
CA VAL A 220 15.86 -13.69 -6.74
C VAL A 220 15.35 -13.06 -8.04
N THR A 221 14.56 -11.98 -7.98
CA THR A 221 14.05 -11.33 -9.20
C THR A 221 15.17 -10.68 -10.02
N GLU A 222 16.19 -10.10 -9.38
CA GLU A 222 17.36 -9.55 -10.10
C GLU A 222 18.12 -10.65 -10.83
N SER A 223 18.34 -11.79 -10.16
CA SER A 223 19.05 -12.93 -10.74
C SER A 223 18.29 -13.58 -11.90
N VAL A 224 16.96 -13.70 -11.80
CA VAL A 224 16.10 -14.25 -12.88
C VAL A 224 16.09 -13.36 -14.12
N THR A 225 16.15 -12.04 -13.95
CA THR A 225 15.94 -11.09 -15.06
C THR A 225 17.24 -10.48 -15.60
N GLY A 226 18.31 -10.48 -14.82
CA GLY A 226 19.52 -9.69 -15.08
C GLY A 226 19.32 -8.18 -14.92
N GLN A 227 18.16 -7.72 -14.42
CA GLN A 227 17.83 -6.32 -14.22
C GLN A 227 17.75 -5.99 -12.74
N SER A 228 18.21 -4.80 -12.34
CA SER A 228 18.06 -4.35 -10.95
C SER A 228 16.59 -4.31 -10.52
N PHE A 229 16.32 -4.51 -9.23
CA PHE A 229 14.97 -4.42 -8.67
C PHE A 229 14.38 -3.02 -8.88
N ARG A 230 15.22 -1.98 -8.79
CA ARG A 230 14.86 -0.60 -9.12
C ARG A 230 14.32 -0.50 -10.54
N THR A 231 15.01 -1.08 -11.52
CA THR A 231 14.59 -1.06 -12.94
C THR A 231 13.28 -1.81 -13.13
N GLN A 232 13.14 -3.00 -12.55
CA GLN A 232 11.92 -3.81 -12.66
C GLN A 232 10.71 -3.07 -12.05
N LEU A 233 10.88 -2.48 -10.86
CA LEU A 233 9.84 -1.69 -10.21
C LEU A 233 9.50 -0.44 -11.02
N GLN A 234 10.49 0.33 -11.48
CA GLN A 234 10.25 1.52 -12.30
C GLN A 234 9.49 1.18 -13.58
N SER A 235 9.84 0.08 -14.25
CA SER A 235 9.11 -0.39 -15.42
C SER A 235 7.65 -0.72 -15.11
N LEU A 236 7.39 -1.40 -13.98
CA LEU A 236 6.02 -1.71 -13.55
C LEU A 236 5.23 -0.43 -13.24
N LEU A 237 5.81 0.50 -12.49
CA LEU A 237 5.14 1.75 -12.10
C LEU A 237 4.82 2.63 -13.32
N LEU A 238 5.74 2.71 -14.28
CA LEU A 238 5.53 3.43 -15.54
C LEU A 238 4.40 2.80 -16.36
N GLU A 239 4.38 1.48 -16.48
CA GLU A 239 3.34 0.74 -17.21
C GLU A 239 1.95 0.91 -16.56
N LEU A 240 1.92 1.06 -15.23
CA LEU A 240 0.70 1.34 -14.46
C LEU A 240 0.29 2.82 -14.49
N GLY A 241 1.16 3.74 -14.87
CA GLY A 241 0.92 5.18 -14.78
C GLY A 241 1.00 5.73 -13.34
N MET A 242 1.69 5.02 -12.43
CA MET A 242 1.93 5.45 -11.06
C MET A 242 3.11 6.43 -10.99
N ASN A 243 2.88 7.65 -11.48
CA ASN A 243 3.93 8.65 -11.76
C ASN A 243 4.53 9.31 -10.51
N HIS A 244 3.89 9.16 -9.34
CA HIS A 244 4.35 9.73 -8.07
C HIS A 244 4.96 8.65 -7.15
N THR A 245 4.90 7.39 -7.57
CA THR A 245 5.40 6.25 -6.83
C THR A 245 6.85 5.98 -7.19
N ARG A 246 7.69 5.76 -6.18
CA ARG A 246 9.12 5.46 -6.38
C ARG A 246 9.74 4.82 -5.15
N LEU A 247 10.98 4.34 -5.31
CA LEU A 247 11.82 3.96 -4.18
C LEU A 247 12.14 5.19 -3.33
N ASP A 248 12.06 5.05 -2.01
CA ASP A 248 12.47 6.10 -1.08
C ASP A 248 14.00 6.27 -1.16
N SER A 249 14.43 7.50 -1.43
CA SER A 249 15.84 7.88 -1.61
C SER A 249 16.08 9.16 -0.81
N ASN A 250 17.19 9.23 -0.08
CA ASN A 250 17.53 10.43 0.69
C ASN A 250 18.15 11.51 -0.23
N ASP A 251 18.84 11.10 -1.29
CA ASP A 251 19.53 12.02 -2.20
C ASP A 251 18.60 12.65 -3.24
N ASP A 252 17.50 11.98 -3.58
CA ASP A 252 16.59 12.43 -4.62
C ASP A 252 15.73 13.61 -4.13
N ILE A 253 15.61 14.65 -4.97
CA ILE A 253 14.61 15.69 -4.79
C ILE A 253 13.24 15.12 -5.20
N ILE A 254 12.35 14.98 -4.22
CA ILE A 254 11.02 14.40 -4.42
C ILE A 254 9.97 15.51 -4.16
N PRO A 255 9.25 15.98 -5.20
CA PRO A 255 8.15 16.91 -5.03
C PRO A 255 7.09 16.36 -4.07
N ASN A 256 6.53 17.24 -3.24
CA ASN A 256 5.47 16.92 -2.27
C ASN A 256 5.83 15.84 -1.23
N ARG A 257 7.11 15.52 -1.01
CA ARG A 257 7.54 14.60 0.05
C ARG A 257 7.18 15.20 1.41
N THR A 258 6.45 14.42 2.22
CA THR A 258 6.08 14.83 3.59
C THR A 258 7.28 14.84 4.54
N ARG A 259 7.21 15.66 5.60
CA ARG A 259 7.96 15.43 6.84
C ARG A 259 7.32 14.28 7.61
N TYR A 260 8.11 13.61 8.44
CA TYR A 260 7.73 12.39 9.12
C TYR A 260 7.77 12.56 10.64
N TYR A 261 6.76 12.05 11.35
CA TYR A 261 6.60 12.30 12.78
C TYR A 261 6.35 11.03 13.58
N PHE A 262 6.74 11.05 14.85
CA PHE A 262 6.35 10.05 15.83
C PHE A 262 5.89 10.76 17.11
N ARG A 263 5.24 10.01 18.01
CA ARG A 263 4.94 10.48 19.36
C ARG A 263 5.84 9.74 20.35
N ASP A 264 6.46 10.49 21.25
CA ASP A 264 7.23 9.92 22.35
C ASP A 264 6.32 9.30 23.42
N GLU A 265 6.91 8.75 24.48
CA GLU A 265 6.20 8.10 25.58
C GLU A 265 5.24 9.02 26.35
N HIS A 266 5.42 10.35 26.24
CA HIS A 266 4.53 11.35 26.82
C HIS A 266 3.47 11.85 25.83
N GLY A 267 3.43 11.26 24.63
CA GLY A 267 2.50 11.65 23.57
C GLY A 267 2.89 12.94 22.87
N VAL A 268 4.09 13.50 23.07
CA VAL A 268 4.53 14.72 22.39
C VAL A 268 4.93 14.39 20.97
N LEU A 269 4.48 15.21 20.01
CA LEU A 269 4.85 15.06 18.59
C LEU A 269 6.32 15.45 18.38
N LYS A 270 7.09 14.59 17.72
CA LYS A 270 8.52 14.78 17.42
C LYS A 270 8.81 14.46 15.96
N ASN A 271 9.83 15.11 15.41
CA ASN A 271 10.41 14.73 14.12
C ASN A 271 10.98 13.32 14.19
N SER A 272 10.68 12.51 13.18
CA SER A 272 11.30 11.19 13.03
C SER A 272 12.74 11.31 12.58
N SER A 273 13.58 10.40 13.04
CA SER A 273 14.95 10.27 12.55
C SER A 273 14.95 9.98 11.05
N GLU A 274 15.95 10.52 10.36
CA GLU A 274 16.23 10.13 8.99
C GLU A 274 16.66 8.66 8.95
N VAL A 275 16.19 7.95 7.92
CA VAL A 275 16.52 6.56 7.67
C VAL A 275 16.76 6.36 6.19
N ASP A 276 17.58 5.38 5.88
CA ASP A 276 17.80 4.91 4.53
C ASP A 276 17.05 3.59 4.35
N ASN A 277 16.29 3.49 3.27
CA ASN A 277 15.40 2.36 3.00
C ASN A 277 15.96 1.41 1.93
N SER A 278 17.18 1.62 1.45
CA SER A 278 17.83 0.82 0.38
C SER A 278 17.91 -0.67 0.70
N ASN A 279 18.08 -1.05 1.96
CA ASN A 279 18.08 -2.45 2.37
C ASN A 279 16.71 -3.13 2.40
N LYS A 280 15.63 -2.35 2.33
CA LYS A 280 14.25 -2.80 2.54
C LYS A 280 13.28 -2.29 1.50
N TRP A 281 13.77 -1.83 0.34
CA TRP A 281 12.93 -1.32 -0.75
C TRP A 281 11.78 -2.27 -1.11
N ALA A 282 12.07 -3.54 -1.38
CA ALA A 282 11.08 -4.55 -1.74
C ALA A 282 10.04 -4.83 -0.64
N GLY A 283 10.41 -4.66 0.63
CA GLY A 283 9.52 -4.98 1.75
C GLY A 283 8.89 -3.79 2.46
N GLY A 284 9.38 -2.57 2.25
CA GLY A 284 8.92 -1.40 3.00
C GLY A 284 9.41 -0.03 2.55
N GLY A 285 10.22 0.05 1.49
CA GLY A 285 10.92 1.28 1.11
C GLY A 285 10.36 2.01 -0.10
N ILE A 286 9.07 1.82 -0.44
CA ILE A 286 8.39 2.59 -1.49
C ILE A 286 7.67 3.79 -0.86
N ILE A 287 7.65 4.91 -1.59
CA ILE A 287 6.79 6.08 -1.34
C ILE A 287 5.78 6.23 -2.47
N SER A 288 4.61 6.78 -2.17
CA SER A 288 3.52 6.94 -3.13
C SER A 288 2.52 8.01 -2.67
N THR A 289 1.49 8.25 -3.49
CA THR A 289 0.30 9.03 -3.17
C THR A 289 -0.91 8.10 -3.07
N VAL A 290 -2.03 8.59 -2.52
CA VAL A 290 -3.27 7.80 -2.48
C VAL A 290 -3.81 7.51 -3.89
N ASP A 291 -3.65 8.45 -4.83
CA ASP A 291 -4.15 8.29 -6.20
C ASP A 291 -3.40 7.18 -6.96
N ASP A 292 -2.06 7.14 -6.85
CA ASP A 292 -1.26 6.06 -7.43
C ASP A 292 -1.63 4.69 -6.79
N LEU A 293 -1.87 4.65 -5.48
CA LEU A 293 -2.30 3.42 -4.80
C LEU A 293 -3.71 2.97 -5.22
N LEU A 294 -4.61 3.90 -5.54
CA LEU A 294 -5.92 3.56 -6.11
C LEU A 294 -5.77 2.97 -7.52
N VAL A 295 -4.86 3.49 -8.34
CA VAL A 295 -4.51 2.90 -9.65
C VAL A 295 -4.05 1.45 -9.45
N PHE A 296 -3.08 1.23 -8.57
CA PHE A 296 -2.59 -0.12 -8.26
C PHE A 296 -3.72 -1.05 -7.76
N GLY A 297 -4.51 -0.59 -6.79
CA GLY A 297 -5.62 -1.35 -6.23
C GLY A 297 -6.68 -1.72 -7.28
N ASN A 298 -7.05 -0.78 -8.14
CA ASN A 298 -8.01 -1.00 -9.24
C ASN A 298 -7.46 -1.98 -10.28
N VAL A 299 -6.17 -1.91 -10.61
CA VAL A 299 -5.54 -2.87 -11.54
C VAL A 299 -5.56 -4.27 -10.96
N MET A 300 -5.28 -4.43 -9.66
CA MET A 300 -5.38 -5.73 -9.00
C MET A 300 -6.83 -6.23 -8.93
N LEU A 301 -7.79 -5.35 -8.69
CA LEU A 301 -9.21 -5.69 -8.58
C LEU A 301 -9.85 -6.06 -9.92
N TYR A 302 -9.61 -5.28 -10.98
CA TYR A 302 -10.28 -5.40 -12.27
C TYR A 302 -9.41 -5.97 -13.39
N ARG A 303 -8.12 -6.24 -13.13
CA ARG A 303 -7.15 -6.72 -14.11
C ARG A 303 -6.94 -5.76 -15.30
N LEU A 304 -7.29 -4.48 -15.13
CA LEU A 304 -7.25 -3.47 -16.20
C LEU A 304 -5.84 -2.89 -16.38
N PHE A 305 -5.39 -2.68 -17.63
CA PHE A 305 -4.40 -1.62 -17.92
C PHE A 305 -5.15 -0.32 -18.17
N THR A 306 -4.61 0.80 -17.70
CA THR A 306 -4.95 2.09 -18.33
C THR A 306 -3.77 3.06 -18.32
N ALA A 307 -3.29 3.42 -19.52
CA ALA A 307 -2.54 4.67 -19.72
C ALA A 307 -3.47 5.91 -19.78
N SER A 308 -4.79 5.73 -19.67
CA SER A 308 -5.79 6.81 -19.69
C SER A 308 -7.13 6.30 -19.10
N PHE A 309 -7.25 6.17 -17.79
CA PHE A 309 -8.57 5.94 -17.18
C PHE A 309 -9.38 7.23 -17.34
N ARG A 310 -10.35 7.26 -18.25
CA ARG A 310 -11.42 8.27 -18.27
C ARG A 310 -12.72 7.60 -17.80
N PRO A 311 -13.32 8.05 -16.69
CA PRO A 311 -14.62 7.55 -16.26
C PRO A 311 -15.75 8.11 -17.16
N TYR A 312 -16.82 7.33 -17.23
CA TYR A 312 -18.17 7.70 -17.69
C TYR A 312 -18.37 8.27 -19.11
N ASN A 313 -18.49 7.37 -20.11
CA ASN A 313 -19.52 7.36 -21.16
C ASN A 313 -19.18 6.30 -22.22
N ALA A 314 -19.63 5.06 -22.01
CA ALA A 314 -19.68 4.06 -23.08
C ALA A 314 -20.90 3.17 -22.90
N CYS A 315 -22.08 3.81 -22.87
CA CYS A 315 -23.30 3.13 -23.27
C CYS A 315 -23.17 2.80 -24.76
N CYS A 316 -22.92 1.53 -25.07
CA CYS A 316 -23.06 0.91 -26.39
C CYS A 316 -22.11 1.36 -27.52
N ARG A 317 -21.40 0.35 -28.09
CA ARG A 317 -20.82 0.27 -29.44
C ARG A 317 -19.58 1.14 -29.75
N SER A 318 -18.40 0.52 -29.66
CA SER A 318 -17.49 0.33 -30.82
C SER A 318 -16.17 -0.30 -30.38
N ASN A 319 -15.67 -1.23 -31.21
CA ASN A 319 -14.39 -1.94 -31.18
C ASN A 319 -13.22 -1.21 -30.46
N HIS A 320 -13.14 -1.31 -29.14
CA HIS A 320 -11.94 -0.91 -28.39
C HIS A 320 -11.21 -2.17 -27.94
N GLN A 321 -9.99 -2.28 -28.46
CA GLN A 321 -9.01 -3.32 -28.20
C GLN A 321 -8.74 -3.38 -26.69
N TYR A 322 -9.44 -4.27 -25.99
CA TYR A 322 -9.16 -4.55 -24.58
C TYR A 322 -7.68 -4.92 -24.46
N SER A 323 -6.92 -4.05 -23.78
CA SER A 323 -5.53 -4.31 -23.45
C SER A 323 -5.46 -5.57 -22.59
N LYS A 324 -4.50 -6.46 -22.89
CA LYS A 324 -4.23 -7.71 -22.15
C LYS A 324 -4.13 -7.40 -20.64
N PRO A 325 -4.61 -8.21 -19.69
CA PRO A 325 -4.48 -7.87 -18.27
C PRO A 325 -3.01 -7.78 -17.80
N LEU A 326 -2.70 -6.92 -16.81
CA LEU A 326 -1.36 -6.80 -16.21
C LEU A 326 -0.87 -8.15 -15.67
N ILE A 327 -1.78 -8.86 -14.99
CA ILE A 327 -1.59 -10.22 -14.49
C ILE A 327 -2.80 -11.05 -14.90
N GLY A 328 -2.56 -12.22 -15.47
CA GLY A 328 -3.59 -13.18 -15.83
C GLY A 328 -4.44 -13.64 -14.63
N ALA A 329 -5.70 -14.00 -14.92
CA ALA A 329 -6.68 -14.39 -13.90
C ALA A 329 -6.19 -15.50 -12.96
N GLU A 330 -5.56 -16.53 -13.51
CA GLU A 330 -5.05 -17.67 -12.75
C GLU A 330 -3.87 -17.30 -11.85
N THR A 331 -2.97 -16.46 -12.36
CA THR A 331 -1.83 -15.97 -11.57
C THR A 331 -2.34 -15.14 -10.40
N LEU A 332 -3.29 -14.22 -10.63
CA LEU A 332 -3.88 -13.42 -9.56
C LEU A 332 -4.61 -14.31 -8.53
N ARG A 333 -5.38 -15.31 -8.99
CA ARG A 333 -6.01 -16.31 -8.10
C ARG A 333 -4.99 -17.01 -7.21
N THR A 334 -3.85 -17.41 -7.78
CA THR A 334 -2.77 -18.04 -7.03
C THR A 334 -2.22 -17.10 -5.96
N PHE A 335 -1.99 -15.84 -6.30
CA PHE A 335 -1.44 -14.85 -5.36
C PHE A 335 -2.42 -14.44 -4.26
N TRP A 336 -3.73 -14.55 -4.49
CA TRP A 336 -4.78 -14.07 -3.57
C TRP A 336 -5.44 -15.17 -2.74
N LYS A 337 -5.19 -16.46 -3.01
CA LYS A 337 -5.87 -17.60 -2.36
C LYS A 337 -5.81 -17.59 -0.82
N GLY A 338 -4.71 -17.10 -0.24
CA GLY A 338 -4.39 -17.25 1.17
C GLY A 338 -3.66 -18.57 1.43
N GLU A 339 -2.49 -18.49 2.06
CA GLU A 339 -1.57 -19.63 2.25
C GLU A 339 -1.51 -20.09 3.71
N ILE A 340 -1.50 -19.15 4.66
CA ILE A 340 -1.29 -19.45 6.08
C ILE A 340 -2.00 -18.44 6.97
N THR A 341 -2.46 -18.84 8.15
CA THR A 341 -3.02 -17.91 9.15
C THR A 341 -1.92 -16.99 9.69
N ALA A 342 -2.15 -15.68 9.65
CA ALA A 342 -1.20 -14.70 10.17
C ALA A 342 -1.19 -14.74 11.70
N LYS A 343 -0.02 -14.96 12.30
CA LYS A 343 0.14 -15.07 13.75
C LYS A 343 -0.27 -13.79 14.50
N GLU A 344 -0.05 -12.64 13.87
CA GLU A 344 -0.32 -11.29 14.41
C GLU A 344 -1.82 -10.99 14.52
N SER A 345 -2.66 -11.72 13.79
CA SER A 345 -4.11 -11.61 13.90
C SER A 345 -4.78 -12.89 13.40
N LYS A 346 -5.28 -13.71 14.34
CA LYS A 346 -5.94 -15.01 14.07
C LYS A 346 -7.11 -14.92 13.08
N ASN A 347 -7.60 -13.72 12.80
CA ASN A 347 -8.72 -13.45 11.90
C ASN A 347 -8.29 -13.18 10.45
N TYR A 348 -6.99 -13.20 10.13
CA TYR A 348 -6.47 -12.98 8.79
C TYR A 348 -5.63 -14.16 8.32
N MET A 349 -5.80 -14.50 7.05
CA MET A 349 -4.83 -15.29 6.30
C MET A 349 -3.83 -14.35 5.62
N TYR A 350 -2.62 -14.84 5.39
CA TYR A 350 -1.65 -14.20 4.53
C TYR A 350 -1.58 -14.95 3.21
N ALA A 351 -1.86 -14.25 2.12
CA ALA A 351 -1.66 -14.69 0.75
C ALA A 351 -0.27 -14.25 0.26
N LEU A 352 0.01 -14.34 -1.04
CA LEU A 352 1.32 -13.94 -1.57
C LEU A 352 1.44 -12.42 -1.63
N GLY A 353 1.94 -11.81 -0.55
CA GLY A 353 2.08 -10.36 -0.38
C GLY A 353 0.80 -9.59 -0.03
N TRP A 354 -0.22 -10.26 0.50
CA TRP A 354 -1.49 -9.64 0.91
C TRP A 354 -2.03 -10.28 2.18
N TYR A 355 -2.58 -9.47 3.08
CA TYR A 355 -3.52 -9.99 4.07
C TYR A 355 -4.88 -10.22 3.40
N LYS A 356 -5.53 -11.31 3.78
CA LYS A 356 -6.89 -11.69 3.37
C LYS A 356 -7.70 -11.93 4.63
N LYS A 357 -8.84 -11.25 4.74
CA LYS A 357 -9.88 -11.60 5.70
C LYS A 357 -11.00 -12.27 4.94
N ASP A 358 -11.56 -13.34 5.48
CA ASP A 358 -12.79 -13.97 4.96
C ASP A 358 -13.98 -13.53 5.84
N ASP A 359 -15.11 -13.24 5.21
CA ASP A 359 -16.31 -12.69 5.90
C ASP A 359 -17.22 -13.78 6.50
N SER A 360 -16.87 -15.06 6.36
CA SER A 360 -17.60 -16.15 7.01
C SER A 360 -16.67 -16.95 7.93
N ASN A 361 -17.19 -17.34 9.09
CA ASN A 361 -16.55 -18.30 10.01
C ASN A 361 -16.40 -19.72 9.41
N GLN A 362 -16.35 -19.88 8.09
CA GLN A 362 -16.05 -21.13 7.40
C GLN A 362 -15.11 -20.90 6.22
N ILE A 363 -13.95 -21.56 6.29
CA ILE A 363 -12.90 -21.54 5.27
C ILE A 363 -13.25 -22.55 4.19
N ILE A 364 -13.60 -22.13 2.96
CA ILE A 364 -13.56 -22.97 1.75
C ILE A 364 -13.14 -22.12 0.52
N TYR A 365 -12.29 -22.71 -0.32
CA TYR A 365 -11.50 -22.08 -1.40
C TYR A 365 -12.20 -22.02 -2.77
N GLY A 366 -11.76 -21.08 -3.62
CA GLY A 366 -11.87 -21.17 -5.09
C GLY A 366 -12.86 -20.19 -5.73
N GLY A 367 -12.39 -19.39 -6.69
CA GLY A 367 -13.21 -18.42 -7.42
C GLY A 367 -13.21 -18.68 -8.92
N CYS A 368 -14.16 -19.51 -9.35
CA CYS A 368 -15.01 -19.41 -10.56
C CYS A 368 -15.56 -20.80 -10.92
N ASP A 369 -16.70 -21.16 -10.33
CA ASP A 369 -17.94 -21.33 -11.09
C ASP A 369 -19.07 -21.62 -10.10
N ASN A 370 -20.10 -20.77 -10.17
CA ASN A 370 -21.40 -20.87 -9.53
C ASN A 370 -21.45 -21.00 -7.99
N ALA A 371 -22.02 -19.92 -7.44
CA ALA A 371 -22.80 -19.85 -6.22
C ALA A 371 -22.05 -19.80 -4.87
N HIS A 372 -22.39 -18.74 -4.14
CA HIS A 372 -22.43 -18.57 -2.67
C HIS A 372 -21.43 -17.57 -2.03
N ARG A 373 -21.87 -16.30 -2.03
CA ARG A 373 -22.19 -15.40 -0.90
C ARG A 373 -21.18 -15.28 0.27
N HIS A 374 -20.78 -14.02 0.51
CA HIS A 374 -20.05 -13.40 1.64
C HIS A 374 -18.54 -13.17 1.39
N PHE A 375 -18.20 -12.02 0.76
CA PHE A 375 -16.81 -11.69 0.40
C PHE A 375 -16.06 -10.95 1.49
N GLY A 376 -14.98 -11.58 1.90
CA GLY A 376 -13.89 -10.94 2.60
C GLY A 376 -13.19 -9.83 1.80
N TYR A 377 -12.10 -9.30 2.33
CA TYR A 377 -11.29 -8.27 1.67
C TYR A 377 -9.80 -8.62 1.70
N TRP A 378 -9.09 -8.07 0.73
CA TRP A 378 -7.63 -8.08 0.68
C TRP A 378 -7.12 -6.73 1.13
N MET A 379 -6.00 -6.73 1.82
CA MET A 379 -5.40 -5.49 2.29
C MET A 379 -3.92 -5.67 2.58
N HIS A 380 -3.23 -4.57 2.73
CA HIS A 380 -1.97 -4.55 3.44
C HIS A 380 -1.86 -3.27 4.26
N THR A 381 -1.47 -3.40 5.52
CA THR A 381 -1.10 -2.26 6.38
C THR A 381 0.40 -2.03 6.31
N GLY A 382 0.84 -0.81 6.57
CA GLY A 382 2.26 -0.49 6.62
C GLY A 382 2.60 0.33 7.85
N GLY A 383 3.72 -0.03 8.49
CA GLY A 383 4.43 0.82 9.45
C GLY A 383 5.85 1.03 8.96
N ALA A 384 6.28 2.29 8.93
CA ALA A 384 7.65 2.70 8.64
C ALA A 384 8.04 3.80 9.63
N VAL A 385 9.33 4.11 9.70
CA VAL A 385 9.80 5.24 10.52
C VAL A 385 9.05 6.50 10.12
N GLY A 386 8.28 7.03 11.07
CA GLY A 386 7.49 8.23 10.90
C GLY A 386 6.28 8.16 9.96
N ALA A 387 5.82 6.97 9.57
CA ALA A 387 4.64 6.85 8.69
C ALA A 387 3.85 5.56 8.94
N SER A 388 2.55 5.61 8.64
CA SER A 388 1.66 4.46 8.66
C SER A 388 0.71 4.49 7.47
N SER A 389 0.25 3.33 7.01
CA SER A 389 -0.56 3.22 5.81
C SER A 389 -1.50 2.01 5.82
N VAL A 390 -2.53 2.08 4.99
CA VAL A 390 -3.33 0.92 4.59
C VAL A 390 -3.78 1.06 3.14
N LEU A 391 -3.75 -0.04 2.40
CA LEU A 391 -4.47 -0.22 1.14
C LEU A 391 -5.43 -1.39 1.32
N LEU A 392 -6.70 -1.18 1.00
CA LEU A 392 -7.77 -2.16 1.12
C LEU A 392 -8.47 -2.33 -0.23
N ILE A 393 -8.76 -3.57 -0.59
CA ILE A 393 -9.43 -3.97 -1.83
C ILE A 393 -10.55 -4.96 -1.46
N LYS A 394 -11.79 -4.64 -1.84
CA LYS A 394 -12.98 -5.45 -1.56
C LYS A 394 -13.76 -5.70 -2.85
N PRO A 395 -13.65 -6.89 -3.44
CA PRO A 395 -14.47 -7.30 -4.60
C PRO A 395 -15.96 -7.40 -4.27
N ASN A 396 -16.84 -7.31 -5.28
CA ASN A 396 -18.29 -7.53 -5.17
C ASN A 396 -18.81 -8.61 -6.16
N ASP A 397 -20.03 -9.10 -5.94
CA ASP A 397 -20.76 -10.14 -6.69
C ASP A 397 -20.99 -9.82 -8.19
N GLN A 398 -20.90 -8.55 -8.59
CA GLN A 398 -21.07 -8.16 -10.00
C GLN A 398 -19.70 -8.09 -10.70
N GLU A 399 -19.61 -8.68 -11.89
CA GLU A 399 -18.44 -8.49 -12.76
C GLU A 399 -18.15 -6.99 -12.90
N HIS A 400 -16.91 -6.59 -12.63
CA HIS A 400 -16.45 -5.20 -12.65
C HIS A 400 -16.95 -4.29 -11.51
N ALA A 401 -17.34 -4.85 -10.37
CA ALA A 401 -17.71 -4.08 -9.19
C ALA A 401 -16.81 -4.34 -7.97
N GLY A 402 -16.61 -3.32 -7.15
CA GLY A 402 -15.80 -3.41 -5.93
C GLY A 402 -15.23 -2.07 -5.47
N LEU A 403 -14.47 -2.13 -4.38
CA LEU A 403 -14.01 -0.97 -3.63
C LEU A 403 -12.50 -1.05 -3.41
N CYS A 404 -11.80 0.06 -3.62
CA CYS A 404 -10.42 0.27 -3.17
C CYS A 404 -10.36 1.48 -2.24
N VAL A 405 -9.67 1.36 -1.10
CA VAL A 405 -9.45 2.46 -0.16
C VAL A 405 -7.97 2.52 0.21
N ALA A 406 -7.36 3.69 0.01
CA ALA A 406 -5.99 3.97 0.43
C ALA A 406 -6.01 5.06 1.51
N VAL A 407 -5.28 4.84 2.60
CA VAL A 407 -5.07 5.84 3.64
C VAL A 407 -3.58 5.90 3.99
N LEU A 408 -2.99 7.07 3.87
CA LEU A 408 -1.58 7.35 4.17
C LEU A 408 -1.48 8.40 5.27
N THR A 409 -0.56 8.23 6.22
CA THR A 409 -0.29 9.24 7.24
C THR A 409 1.20 9.35 7.53
N ASN A 410 1.64 10.57 7.82
CA ASN A 410 2.99 10.92 8.22
C ASN A 410 3.25 10.76 9.73
N LEU A 411 2.53 9.83 10.37
CA LEU A 411 2.69 9.47 11.77
C LEU A 411 3.09 7.99 11.91
N GLU A 412 4.17 7.72 12.63
CA GLU A 412 4.58 6.36 13.01
C GLU A 412 3.56 5.70 13.95
N ASN A 413 3.32 4.40 13.77
CA ASN A 413 2.47 3.58 14.65
C ASN A 413 1.03 4.10 14.83
N CYS A 414 0.47 4.71 13.78
CA CYS A 414 -0.92 5.16 13.78
C CYS A 414 -1.89 3.96 13.70
N LYS A 415 -2.55 3.66 14.82
CA LYS A 415 -3.45 2.51 14.93
C LYS A 415 -4.84 2.82 14.35
N GLY A 416 -5.56 1.78 13.94
CA GLY A 416 -6.96 1.90 13.51
C GLY A 416 -7.17 2.34 12.05
N LEU A 417 -6.11 2.49 11.26
CA LEU A 417 -6.22 2.83 9.84
C LEU A 417 -7.08 1.84 9.04
N THR A 418 -6.99 0.54 9.35
CA THR A 418 -7.85 -0.48 8.74
C THR A 418 -9.33 -0.23 9.00
N THR A 419 -9.69 0.07 10.25
CA THR A 419 -11.07 0.37 10.62
C THR A 419 -11.55 1.63 9.92
N LEU A 420 -10.72 2.67 9.86
CA LEU A 420 -11.02 3.89 9.10
C LEU A 420 -11.27 3.57 7.62
N ALA A 421 -10.42 2.75 6.98
CA ALA A 421 -10.58 2.39 5.58
C ALA A 421 -11.88 1.60 5.31
N LEU A 422 -12.26 0.70 6.22
CA LEU A 422 -13.52 -0.05 6.14
C LEU A 422 -14.74 0.88 6.28
N GLU A 423 -14.75 1.74 7.29
CA GLU A 423 -15.85 2.68 7.54
C GLU A 423 -16.01 3.71 6.40
N LEU A 424 -14.89 4.15 5.81
CA LEU A 424 -14.91 4.96 4.59
C LEU A 424 -15.49 4.18 3.41
N GLY A 425 -15.12 2.91 3.27
CA GLY A 425 -15.73 1.97 2.33
C GLY A 425 -17.24 1.93 2.45
N ASP A 426 -17.76 1.75 3.67
CA ASP A 426 -19.21 1.67 3.94
C ASP A 426 -19.96 2.98 3.63
N ILE A 427 -19.28 4.14 3.70
CA ILE A 427 -19.87 5.44 3.35
C ILE A 427 -20.09 5.55 1.84
N PHE A 428 -19.10 5.15 1.03
CA PHE A 428 -19.11 5.33 -0.42
C PHE A 428 -19.67 4.12 -1.18
N TYR A 429 -19.64 2.94 -0.56
CA TYR A 429 -20.09 1.68 -1.11
C TYR A 429 -20.96 0.91 -0.09
N PRO A 430 -22.12 1.48 0.30
CA PRO A 430 -23.00 0.85 1.27
C PRO A 430 -23.57 -0.47 0.72
N HIS A 431 -23.65 -1.45 1.61
CA HIS A 431 -24.19 -2.80 1.35
C HIS A 431 -25.67 -2.81 0.93
#